data_AF-A0A0E3LAT8-F1
#
_entry.id   AF-A0A0E3LAT8-F1
#
_cell.length_a   1.000
_cell.length_b   1.000
_cell.length_c   1.000
_cell.angle_alpha   90.00
_cell.angle_beta   90.00
_cell.angle_gamma   90.00
#
_symmetry.space_group_name_H-M   'P 1'
#
loop_
_entity.id
_entity.type
_entity.pdbx_description
1 polymer ?
#
loop_
_entity_poly.entity_id
_entity_poly.type
_entity_poly.pdbx_seq_one_letter_code
_entity_poly.pdbx_strand_id
1 'polypeptide(L)' 'MKFNFKKRKIQKVKYSFLIPLPTDWVNNMGLSKGKEVKIEMLDDHSLKITPAFEDNQTKTEPRALTAMTM' A
#
# COMPACT_ATOMS: atom_id res chain seq x y z
N MET A 1 -16.59 9.03 -8.29
CA MET A 1 -16.14 8.58 -9.63
C MET A 1 -16.03 7.05 -9.61
N LYS A 2 -16.75 6.33 -10.48
CA LYS A 2 -16.69 4.86 -10.54
C LYS A 2 -15.70 4.47 -11.64
N PHE A 3 -14.55 3.94 -11.26
CA PHE A 3 -13.55 3.50 -12.25
C PHE A 3 -13.98 2.18 -12.88
N ASN A 4 -14.03 2.14 -14.21
CA ASN A 4 -14.17 0.88 -14.94
C ASN A 4 -12.77 0.45 -15.42
N PHE A 5 -12.16 -0.47 -14.67
CA PHE A 5 -10.78 -0.92 -14.92
C PHE A 5 -10.62 -1.89 -16.08
N LYS A 6 -11.72 -2.22 -16.79
CA LYS A 6 -11.80 -3.23 -17.84
C LYS A 6 -11.13 -4.55 -17.39
N LYS A 7 -10.74 -5.40 -18.33
CA LYS A 7 -9.95 -6.60 -18.08
C LYS A 7 -8.47 -6.28 -18.29
N ARG A 8 -7.61 -6.75 -17.38
CA ARG A 8 -6.14 -6.69 -17.51
C ARG A 8 -5.60 -8.11 -17.62
N LYS A 9 -4.49 -8.27 -18.34
CA LYS A 9 -3.81 -9.56 -18.47
C LYS A 9 -2.72 -9.66 -17.41
N ILE A 10 -2.62 -10.83 -16.79
CA ILE A 10 -1.48 -11.19 -15.95
C ILE A 10 -0.27 -11.39 -16.86
N GLN A 11 0.87 -10.85 -16.47
CA GLN A 11 2.15 -11.01 -17.15
C GLN A 11 3.10 -11.81 -16.26
N LYS A 12 3.69 -12.89 -16.79
CA LYS A 12 4.72 -13.64 -16.08
C LYS A 12 6.07 -12.95 -16.25
N VAL A 13 6.73 -12.62 -15.14
CA VAL A 13 8.07 -12.03 -15.14
C VAL A 13 8.95 -12.85 -14.20
N LYS A 14 9.86 -13.64 -14.78
CA LYS A 14 10.71 -14.60 -14.06
C LYS A 14 9.87 -15.51 -13.15
N TYR A 15 10.02 -15.34 -11.85
CA TYR A 15 9.39 -16.09 -10.76
C TYR A 15 8.17 -15.37 -10.16
N SER A 16 7.71 -14.27 -10.75
CA SER A 16 6.54 -13.52 -10.29
C SER A 16 5.51 -13.29 -11.40
N PHE A 17 4.30 -12.92 -10.97
CA PHE A 17 3.23 -12.47 -11.84
C PHE A 17 2.96 -10.99 -11.57
N LEU A 18 2.78 -10.22 -12.64
CA LEU A 18 2.49 -8.80 -12.59
C LEU A 18 1.13 -8.52 -13.23
N ILE A 19 0.40 -7.58 -12.64
CA ILE A 19 -0.82 -7.01 -13.21
C ILE A 19 -0.59 -5.51 -13.39
N PRO A 20 -0.74 -4.96 -14.61
CA PRO A 20 -0.66 -3.53 -14.81
C PRO A 20 -1.79 -2.81 -14.05
N LEU A 21 -1.41 -1.95 -13.10
CA LEU A 21 -2.37 -1.11 -12.38
C LEU A 21 -2.91 0.00 -13.30
N PRO A 22 -4.20 0.37 -13.19
CA PRO A 22 -4.79 1.46 -13.95
C PRO A 22 -4.11 2.81 -13.64
N THR A 23 -3.62 3.52 -14.65
CA THR A 23 -2.92 4.80 -14.50
C THR A 23 -3.75 5.85 -13.75
N ASP A 24 -5.05 5.95 -14.05
CA ASP A 24 -5.93 6.91 -13.38
C ASP A 24 -6.05 6.61 -11.88
N TRP A 25 -6.10 5.33 -11.49
CA TRP A 25 -6.15 4.95 -10.09
C TRP A 25 -4.84 5.31 -9.37
N VAL A 26 -3.70 5.00 -9.98
CA VAL A 26 -2.37 5.34 -9.46
C VAL A 26 -2.25 6.85 -9.23
N ASN A 27 -2.62 7.65 -10.23
CA ASN A 27 -2.55 9.12 -10.15
C ASN A 27 -3.49 9.68 -9.07
N ASN A 28 -4.72 9.18 -9.00
CA ASN A 28 -5.71 9.66 -8.03
C ASN A 28 -5.38 9.27 -6.59
N MET A 29 -4.63 8.19 -6.39
CA MET A 29 -4.13 7.79 -5.08
C MET A 29 -2.80 8.45 -4.70
N GLY A 30 -2.26 9.34 -5.55
CA GLY A 30 -0.98 10.00 -5.32
C GLY A 30 0.21 9.03 -5.28
N LEU A 31 0.07 7.86 -5.92
CA LEU A 31 1.09 6.83 -5.96
C LEU A 31 2.13 7.19 -7.03
N SER A 32 3.40 6.93 -6.72
CA SER A 32 4.52 7.10 -7.65
C SER A 32 5.41 5.86 -7.65
N LYS A 33 6.35 5.78 -8.60
CA LYS A 33 7.28 4.65 -8.69
C LYS A 33 8.01 4.47 -7.35
N GLY A 34 7.99 3.24 -6.83
CA GLY A 34 8.63 2.89 -5.56
C GLY A 34 7.74 3.03 -4.33
N LYS A 35 6.52 3.57 -4.46
CA LYS A 35 5.53 3.52 -3.37
C LYS A 35 4.96 2.12 -3.22
N GLU A 36 4.70 1.74 -1.98
CA GLU A 36 4.18 0.44 -1.62
C GLU A 36 2.64 0.42 -1.65
N VAL A 37 2.09 -0.76 -1.88
CA VAL A 37 0.66 -1.05 -1.79
C VAL A 37 0.46 -2.27 -0.91
N LYS A 38 -0.61 -2.25 -0.12
CA LYS A 38 -1.06 -3.42 0.62
C LYS A 38 -1.97 -4.24 -0.29
N ILE A 39 -1.70 -5.55 -0.37
CA ILE A 39 -2.51 -6.51 -1.12
C ILE A 39 -3.04 -7.55 -0.13
N GLU A 40 -4.36 -7.70 -0.09
CA GLU A 40 -5.06 -8.64 0.79
C GLU A 40 -5.94 -9.56 -0.06
N MET A 41 -5.97 -10.85 0.27
CA MET A 41 -6.96 -11.77 -0.30
C MET A 41 -8.21 -11.71 0.56
N LEU A 42 -9.36 -11.44 -0.06
CA LEU A 42 -10.67 -11.46 0.59
C LEU A 42 -11.26 -12.88 0.55
N ASP A 43 -12.33 -13.10 1.31
CA ASP A 43 -12.99 -14.41 1.43
C ASP A 43 -13.61 -14.91 0.13
N ASP A 44 -13.91 -14.00 -0.81
CA ASP A 44 -14.42 -14.32 -2.14
C ASP A 44 -13.31 -14.65 -3.15
N HIS A 45 -12.08 -14.88 -2.67
CA HIS A 45 -10.86 -15.08 -3.46
C HIS A 45 -10.47 -13.89 -4.34
N SER A 46 -11.07 -12.71 -4.14
CA SER A 46 -10.63 -11.49 -4.79
C SER A 46 -9.41 -10.90 -4.08
N LEU A 47 -8.61 -10.13 -4.82
CA LEU A 47 -7.51 -9.35 -4.25
C LEU A 47 -7.95 -7.89 -4.07
N LYS A 48 -7.81 -7.37 -2.86
CA LYS A 48 -7.98 -5.96 -2.54
C LYS A 48 -6.61 -5.28 -2.50
N ILE A 49 -6.44 -4.24 -3.31
CA ILE A 49 -5.22 -3.44 -3.37
C ILE A 49 -5.53 -2.06 -2.79
N THR A 50 -4.71 -1.62 -1.83
CA THR A 50 -4.82 -0.30 -1.21
C THR A 50 -3.45 0.37 -1.13
N PRO A 51 -3.35 1.71 -1.23
CA PRO A 51 -2.10 2.41 -0.96
C PRO A 51 -1.59 2.08 0.45
N ALA A 52 -0.30 1.77 0.59
CA ALA A 52 0.32 1.71 1.91
C ALA A 52 0.68 3.14 2.33
N PHE A 53 -0.26 3.84 2.93
CA PHE A 53 0.05 5.10 3.61
C PHE A 53 0.73 4.75 4.93
N GLU A 54 1.96 5.22 5.12
CA GLU A 54 2.57 5.21 6.45
C GLU A 54 1.79 6.19 7.32
N ASP A 55 0.96 5.67 8.22
CA ASP A 55 0.49 6.46 9.35
C ASP A 55 1.72 6.81 10.19
N ASN A 56 2.34 7.96 9.92
CA ASN A 56 3.37 8.56 10.78
C ASN A 56 2.74 9.10 12.08
N GLN A 57 1.95 8.28 12.78
CA GLN A 57 1.51 8.57 14.13
C GLN A 57 1.56 7.29 14.98
N THR A 58 2.27 7.43 16.11
CA THR A 58 2.44 6.50 17.24
C THR A 58 3.54 5.44 17.14
N LYS A 59 4.78 5.83 17.51
CA LYS A 59 5.33 5.51 18.86
C LYS A 59 6.64 6.28 19.13
N THR A 60 6.56 7.58 19.39
CA THR A 60 7.59 8.24 20.18
C THR A 60 7.11 8.20 21.62
N GLU A 61 7.49 7.17 22.37
CA GLU A 61 7.46 7.25 23.83
C GLU A 61 8.37 8.41 24.24
N PRO A 62 7.89 9.41 25.02
CA PRO A 62 8.82 10.38 25.60
C PRO A 62 9.73 9.61 26.56
N ARG A 63 11.03 9.57 26.26
CA ARG A 63 12.05 9.23 27.25
C ARG A 63 11.93 10.24 28.38
N ALA A 64 11.25 9.86 29.46
CA ALA A 64 11.38 10.57 30.72
C ALA A 64 12.81 10.33 31.23
N LEU A 65 13.69 11.27 30.90
CA LEU A 65 14.98 11.41 31.54
C LEU A 65 14.72 12.00 32.93
N THR A 66 14.77 11.18 33.96
CA THR A 66 15.11 11.68 35.30
C THR A 66 15.96 10.65 35.99
N ALA A 67 17.26 10.79 35.80
CA ALA A 67 18.26 10.26 36.70
C ALA A 67 18.47 11.28 37.83
N MET A 68 18.39 10.79 39.07
CA MET A 68 19.07 11.26 40.30
C MET A 68 18.55 12.50 41.04
N THR A 69 18.74 12.44 42.37
CA THR A 69 18.51 13.41 43.48
C THR A 69 17.21 13.10 44.25
N MET A 70 17.18 12.52 45.46
CA MET A 70 18.16 12.20 46.52
C MET A 70 17.84 10.85 47.15
#